data_AF-A0A7Y4ZR07-F1
#
_entry.id   AF-A0A7Y4ZR07-F1
#
_cell.length_a   1.000
_cell.length_b   1.000
_cell.length_c   1.000
_cell.angle_alpha   90.00
_cell.angle_beta   90.00
_cell.angle_gamma   90.00
#
_symmetry.space_group_name_H-M   'P 1'
#
loop_
_entity.id
_entity.type
_entity.pdbx_description
1 polymer ?
#
loop_
_entity_poly.entity_id
_entity_poly.type
_entity_poly.pdbx_seq_one_letter_code
_entity_poly.pdbx_strand_id
1 'polypeptide(L)'
;MAYENAGSQPPSKATPTTATRALSEADIIQTDDLGRLYAMSKSGTVAVVDAADPAHLALLGKTTVSGVPFEMYRRGDLLVAMSNHAVTASGSVKEPGEAAASTTQPPDESESALVTVLDAKNPASMVRLGKLVVPGEIADSRIVGHVLYVASYRNGTCWSCARAKVETTVTTFDVADLAAIAQVDQVSFASDAVDNESLGWGMAWKRSIVATPTRLYVGGHADFDPRGSSDHSFREGIIDVLDISDPTGHLKVGAHLAVTGPVLSRWQMDETDGVLRVVSQRGVGRTSNGEGSPAVETFRMESTAVATPLGRTELVLPRQEGLRTVRFDGARGYAITFNQTDPLFVLDLTDPTKPVQKGELHMPGWLFHLEPQGTKLVGLGIDRQDAAGSLNVSLIDVSDMAAPRLLAREAFGARISSDHNILDTELPESQDRIQKAFRIFDDGLVAVPLSSTWASGGDCKSPDSGIQLLTLEGDTLKKRGFLQVDGNPRRAFELKRHMVAVSDSNVRAFSLGEGDFGTQRSDVVIGACVVPAAPPAPSTSDHGMGGRDYYGYGGSCE
;
A
#
# COMPACT_ATOMS: atom_id res chain seq x y z
N MET A 1 -3.87 14.86 75.93
CA MET A 1 -4.52 13.97 74.96
C MET A 1 -5.23 14.83 73.91
N ALA A 2 -4.59 15.02 72.76
CA ALA A 2 -5.19 15.53 71.51
C ALA A 2 -4.12 15.45 70.41
N TYR A 3 -4.46 14.70 69.35
CA TYR A 3 -4.08 14.78 67.93
C TYR A 3 -2.63 15.11 67.48
N GLU A 4 -2.05 14.20 66.68
CA GLU A 4 -1.14 14.53 65.59
C GLU A 4 -1.25 13.54 64.40
N ASN A 5 -0.94 14.07 63.21
CA ASN A 5 -1.32 13.67 61.85
C ASN A 5 -0.80 12.32 61.32
N ALA A 6 -1.63 11.65 60.50
CA ALA A 6 -1.19 10.63 59.52
C ALA A 6 -1.21 11.23 58.10
N GLY A 7 -0.05 11.24 57.44
CA GLY A 7 0.14 11.77 56.09
C GLY A 7 -0.34 10.82 54.98
N SER A 8 -0.98 11.40 53.97
CA SER A 8 -1.49 10.77 52.76
C SER A 8 -0.41 10.55 51.70
N GLN A 9 -0.26 9.31 51.21
CA GLN A 9 0.45 8.99 49.96
C GLN A 9 -0.45 9.26 48.74
N PRO A 10 0.10 9.76 47.61
CA PRO A 10 -0.64 9.93 46.38
C PRO A 10 -0.88 8.59 45.66
N PRO A 11 -1.99 8.45 44.89
CA PRO A 11 -2.35 7.19 44.24
C PRO A 11 -1.40 6.84 43.09
N SER A 12 -0.95 5.58 43.10
CA SER A 12 -0.19 4.93 42.02
C SER A 12 -1.00 4.96 40.71
N LYS A 13 -0.39 5.50 39.63
CA LYS A 13 -0.91 5.42 38.26
C LYS A 13 -0.96 3.94 37.84
N ALA A 14 -2.17 3.44 37.58
CA ALA A 14 -2.38 2.12 37.02
C ALA A 14 -1.74 2.02 35.63
N THR A 15 -0.91 1.01 35.43
CA THR A 15 -0.36 0.62 34.12
C THR A 15 -1.51 0.10 33.25
N PRO A 16 -1.72 0.61 32.02
CA PRO A 16 -2.77 0.10 31.15
C PRO A 16 -2.43 -1.34 30.73
N THR A 17 -3.39 -2.24 30.90
CA THR A 17 -3.33 -3.63 30.42
C THR A 17 -3.23 -3.70 28.88
N THR A 18 -2.57 -4.74 28.39
CA THR A 18 -2.20 -5.02 26.99
C THR A 18 -3.38 -5.06 25.99
N ALA A 19 -4.63 -5.17 26.47
CA ALA A 19 -5.83 -5.18 25.64
C ALA A 19 -6.16 -3.82 24.95
N THR A 20 -5.42 -2.75 25.27
CA THR A 20 -5.72 -1.37 24.81
C THR A 20 -4.86 -0.87 23.65
N ARG A 21 -3.94 -1.69 23.11
CA ARG A 21 -3.02 -1.31 22.01
C ARG A 21 -3.41 -1.95 20.67
N ALA A 22 -4.64 -1.70 20.22
CA ALA A 22 -5.07 -2.12 18.89
C ALA A 22 -4.29 -1.37 17.80
N LEU A 23 -3.87 -2.10 16.77
CA LEU A 23 -3.30 -1.55 15.54
C LEU A 23 -4.43 -0.97 14.69
N SER A 24 -4.24 0.25 14.19
CA SER A 24 -5.12 0.91 13.24
C SER A 24 -4.32 1.29 12.02
N GLU A 25 -4.87 1.03 10.84
CA GLU A 25 -4.35 1.55 9.57
C GLU A 25 -5.12 2.81 9.17
N ALA A 26 -4.45 3.73 8.47
CA ALA A 26 -5.08 4.89 7.86
C ALA A 26 -5.86 4.48 6.61
N ASP A 27 -6.77 5.33 6.16
CA ASP A 27 -7.40 5.19 4.84
C ASP A 27 -7.85 6.58 4.35
N ILE A 28 -8.09 6.73 3.04
CA ILE A 28 -8.67 7.95 2.46
C ILE A 28 -10.16 8.09 2.75
N ILE A 29 -10.79 7.04 3.29
CA ILE A 29 -12.16 7.06 3.77
C ILE A 29 -12.23 6.66 5.24
N GLN A 30 -13.15 7.26 5.99
CA GLN A 30 -13.50 6.84 7.35
C GLN A 30 -15.02 6.91 7.52
N THR A 31 -15.58 6.11 8.40
CA THR A 31 -17.02 6.12 8.69
C THR A 31 -17.30 6.28 10.19
N ASP A 32 -18.54 6.62 10.53
CA ASP A 32 -19.02 6.65 11.90
C ASP A 32 -20.39 6.01 12.08
N ASP A 33 -20.79 5.83 13.34
CA ASP A 33 -22.05 5.18 13.72
C ASP A 33 -23.28 6.04 13.37
N LEU A 34 -23.09 7.32 13.05
CA LEU A 34 -24.15 8.22 12.58
C LEU A 34 -24.38 8.10 11.08
N GLY A 35 -23.61 7.25 10.38
CA GLY A 35 -23.69 7.07 8.94
C GLY A 35 -22.95 8.14 8.15
N ARG A 36 -22.02 8.89 8.76
CA ARG A 36 -21.19 9.85 8.01
C ARG A 36 -20.01 9.15 7.37
N LEU A 37 -19.74 9.52 6.13
CA LEU A 37 -18.54 9.16 5.38
C LEU A 37 -17.62 10.37 5.31
N TYR A 38 -16.41 10.23 5.84
CA TYR A 38 -15.32 11.17 5.68
C TYR A 38 -14.50 10.70 4.48
N ALA A 39 -14.27 11.57 3.49
CA ALA A 39 -13.58 11.21 2.26
C ALA A 39 -12.51 12.24 1.90
N MET A 40 -11.30 11.75 1.59
CA MET A 40 -10.20 12.54 1.08
C MET A 40 -10.09 12.40 -0.45
N SER A 41 -10.16 13.52 -1.14
CA SER A 41 -9.90 13.62 -2.58
C SER A 41 -8.41 13.87 -2.83
N LYS A 42 -7.83 13.31 -3.90
CA LYS A 42 -6.46 13.62 -4.34
C LYS A 42 -6.24 15.11 -4.65
N SER A 43 -7.30 15.90 -4.86
CA SER A 43 -7.24 17.34 -5.09
C SER A 43 -7.02 18.17 -3.81
N GLY A 44 -6.78 17.54 -2.65
CA GLY A 44 -6.58 18.26 -1.39
C GLY A 44 -7.86 18.51 -0.60
N THR A 45 -8.99 17.91 -0.96
CA THR A 45 -10.26 18.12 -0.22
C THR A 45 -10.51 17.02 0.80
N VAL A 46 -10.95 17.40 1.99
CA VAL A 46 -11.55 16.52 3.00
C VAL A 46 -13.03 16.86 3.09
N ALA A 47 -13.90 15.92 2.72
CA ALA A 47 -15.34 16.09 2.74
C ALA A 47 -15.99 15.17 3.77
N VAL A 48 -17.12 15.62 4.32
CA VAL A 48 -18.00 14.80 5.15
C VAL A 48 -19.34 14.69 4.44
N VAL A 49 -19.74 13.47 4.13
CA VAL A 49 -20.97 13.13 3.41
C VAL A 49 -21.87 12.37 4.38
N ASP A 50 -23.14 12.76 4.47
CA ASP A 50 -24.16 11.94 5.08
C ASP A 50 -24.43 10.74 4.14
N ALA A 51 -24.08 9.56 4.62
CA ALA A 51 -24.30 8.28 3.96
C ALA A 51 -25.21 7.36 4.79
N ALA A 52 -25.96 7.92 5.76
CA ALA A 52 -26.90 7.16 6.54
C ALA A 52 -27.99 6.55 5.65
N ASP A 53 -28.38 7.23 4.58
CA ASP A 53 -29.14 6.66 3.47
C ASP A 53 -28.34 6.79 2.17
N PRO A 54 -27.69 5.71 1.70
CA PRO A 54 -26.92 5.73 0.46
C PRO A 54 -27.76 6.04 -0.78
N ALA A 55 -29.10 5.98 -0.72
CA ALA A 55 -29.93 6.42 -1.84
C ALA A 55 -30.06 7.95 -1.92
N HIS A 56 -29.71 8.67 -0.85
CA HIS A 56 -29.86 10.11 -0.70
C HIS A 56 -28.62 10.74 -0.04
N LEU A 57 -27.44 10.50 -0.62
CA LEU A 57 -26.20 11.11 -0.13
C LEU A 57 -26.31 12.65 -0.08
N ALA A 58 -25.76 13.25 0.98
CA ALA A 58 -25.71 14.71 1.13
C ALA A 58 -24.34 15.20 1.61
N LEU A 59 -23.78 16.21 0.95
CA LEU A 59 -22.56 16.86 1.45
C LEU A 59 -22.90 17.67 2.70
N LEU A 60 -22.36 17.27 3.86
CA LEU A 60 -22.52 18.02 5.11
C LEU A 60 -21.54 19.19 5.18
N GLY A 61 -20.36 19.02 4.58
CA GLY A 61 -19.38 20.09 4.40
C GLY A 61 -18.03 19.55 3.94
N LYS A 62 -17.13 20.47 3.61
CA LYS A 62 -15.79 20.14 3.14
C LYS A 62 -14.79 21.23 3.53
N THR A 63 -13.53 20.84 3.61
CA THR A 63 -12.40 21.74 3.84
C THR A 63 -11.22 21.28 2.97
N THR A 64 -10.18 22.09 2.89
CA THR A 64 -8.96 21.75 2.14
C THR A 64 -7.79 21.53 3.08
N VAL A 65 -6.90 20.62 2.68
CA VAL A 65 -5.59 20.39 3.27
C VAL A 65 -4.49 20.82 2.28
N SER A 66 -3.32 21.13 2.81
CA SER A 66 -2.15 21.47 2.01
C SER A 66 -1.52 20.22 1.41
N GLY A 67 -0.93 20.33 0.23
CA GLY A 67 -0.23 19.24 -0.46
C GLY A 67 -1.16 18.18 -1.07
N VAL A 68 -0.58 17.01 -1.36
CA VAL A 68 -1.27 15.86 -1.95
C VAL A 68 -1.73 14.91 -0.83
N PRO A 69 -3.04 14.72 -0.65
CA PRO A 69 -3.58 13.78 0.34
C PRO A 69 -3.00 12.37 0.22
N PHE A 70 -2.49 11.88 1.34
CA PHE A 70 -2.03 10.51 1.51
C PHE A 70 -3.18 9.64 2.04
N GLU A 71 -3.48 9.72 3.34
CA GLU A 71 -4.53 8.97 4.06
C GLU A 71 -4.90 9.71 5.36
N MET A 72 -5.94 9.26 6.07
CA MET A 72 -6.33 9.80 7.38
C MET A 72 -6.72 8.74 8.41
N TYR A 73 -6.69 9.14 9.67
CA TYR A 73 -7.34 8.46 10.78
C TYR A 73 -8.52 9.28 11.31
N ARG A 74 -9.53 8.59 11.82
CA ARG A 74 -10.61 9.20 12.62
C ARG A 74 -10.49 8.82 14.09
N ARG A 75 -10.72 9.79 14.97
CA ARG A 75 -10.78 9.65 16.44
C ARG A 75 -11.93 10.51 16.97
N GLY A 76 -13.11 9.91 17.10
CA GLY A 76 -14.33 10.65 17.39
C GLY A 76 -14.61 11.67 16.29
N ASP A 77 -14.80 12.93 16.67
CA ASP A 77 -15.04 14.04 15.72
C ASP A 77 -13.76 14.61 15.09
N LEU A 78 -12.59 14.09 15.46
CA LEU A 78 -11.30 14.61 14.99
C LEU A 78 -10.72 13.71 13.89
N LEU A 79 -10.10 14.35 12.89
CA LEU A 79 -9.39 13.70 11.80
C LEU A 79 -7.90 14.02 11.88
N VAL A 80 -7.06 13.00 11.70
CA VAL A 80 -5.62 13.16 11.50
C VAL A 80 -5.35 12.91 10.03
N ALA A 81 -5.32 13.99 9.24
CA ALA A 81 -5.12 13.96 7.80
C ALA A 81 -3.64 14.10 7.47
N MET A 82 -3.12 13.21 6.62
CA MET A 82 -1.73 13.23 6.18
C MET A 82 -1.65 13.59 4.70
N SER A 83 -0.70 14.46 4.36
CA SER A 83 -0.45 14.88 2.98
C SER A 83 1.04 14.93 2.69
N ASN A 84 1.44 14.50 1.50
CA ASN A 84 2.79 14.68 0.96
C ASN A 84 2.89 16.03 0.22
N HIS A 85 4.10 16.52 -0.04
CA HIS A 85 4.33 17.72 -0.87
C HIS A 85 3.61 18.98 -0.34
N ALA A 86 3.39 19.05 0.97
CA ALA A 86 2.63 20.09 1.65
C ALA A 86 3.51 21.22 2.21
N VAL A 87 4.82 20.97 2.29
CA VAL A 87 5.82 21.89 2.84
C VAL A 87 6.89 22.12 1.77
N THR A 88 7.16 23.38 1.46
CA THR A 88 8.17 23.77 0.45
C THR A 88 9.59 23.48 0.93
N ALA A 89 10.56 23.51 0.02
CA ALA A 89 11.99 23.43 0.34
C ALA A 89 12.47 24.42 1.40
N SER A 90 11.83 25.60 1.47
CA SER A 90 12.12 26.65 2.46
C SER A 90 11.48 26.42 3.82
N GLY A 91 10.62 25.41 3.97
CA GLY A 91 9.92 25.08 5.22
C GLY A 91 8.57 25.75 5.40
N SER A 92 8.10 26.48 4.39
CA SER A 92 6.78 27.09 4.42
C SER A 92 5.72 26.04 4.09
N VAL A 93 4.64 26.02 4.87
CA VAL A 93 3.46 25.19 4.54
C VAL A 93 2.73 25.85 3.37
N LYS A 94 2.46 25.10 2.30
CA LYS A 94 1.69 25.55 1.14
C LYS A 94 0.27 25.89 1.51
N GLU A 95 -0.37 26.76 0.74
CA GLU A 95 -1.76 27.09 1.00
C GLU A 95 -2.67 25.87 0.73
N PRO A 96 -3.71 25.64 1.55
CA PRO A 96 -4.65 24.54 1.30
C PRO A 96 -5.32 24.65 -0.07
N GLY A 97 -5.34 23.54 -0.82
CA GLY A 97 -5.93 23.50 -2.16
C GLY A 97 -5.08 24.13 -3.27
N GLU A 98 -3.87 24.62 -2.96
CA GLU A 98 -2.87 24.92 -3.97
C GLU A 98 -2.50 23.59 -4.66
N ALA A 99 -2.95 23.43 -5.90
CA ALA A 99 -2.71 22.21 -6.69
C ALA A 99 -1.21 21.89 -6.65
N ALA A 100 -0.87 20.62 -6.41
CA ALA A 100 0.50 20.16 -6.64
C ALA A 100 0.88 20.61 -8.06
N ALA A 101 1.90 21.46 -8.15
CA ALA A 101 2.33 22.03 -9.40
C ALA A 101 2.60 20.89 -10.39
N SER A 102 1.88 20.89 -11.51
CA SER A 102 2.11 20.10 -12.72
C SER A 102 2.38 18.60 -12.55
N THR A 103 1.40 17.79 -12.97
CA THR A 103 1.44 16.33 -13.18
C THR A 103 2.45 15.86 -14.25
N THR A 104 3.46 16.67 -14.58
CA THR A 104 4.47 16.38 -15.62
C THR A 104 5.90 16.50 -15.12
N GLN A 105 6.11 17.00 -13.90
CA GLN A 105 7.39 16.90 -13.21
C GLN A 105 7.26 15.86 -12.11
N PRO A 106 8.27 15.00 -11.88
CA PRO A 106 8.35 14.28 -10.61
C PRO A 106 8.18 15.33 -9.50
N PRO A 107 7.38 15.04 -8.45
CA PRO A 107 7.12 16.02 -7.41
C PRO A 107 8.46 16.56 -6.92
N ASP A 108 8.52 17.87 -6.69
CA ASP A 108 9.77 18.54 -6.29
C ASP A 108 10.38 17.76 -5.12
N GLU A 109 11.53 17.15 -5.39
CA GLU A 109 12.26 16.30 -4.47
C GLU A 109 12.57 17.05 -3.17
N SER A 110 12.52 18.39 -3.18
CA SER A 110 12.78 19.22 -2.02
C SER A 110 11.59 19.47 -1.08
N GLU A 111 10.43 18.87 -1.33
CA GLU A 111 9.22 19.08 -0.51
C GLU A 111 9.03 18.04 0.59
N SER A 112 8.28 18.41 1.63
CA SER A 112 8.02 17.57 2.81
C SER A 112 6.53 17.41 3.08
N ALA A 113 6.20 16.40 3.88
CA ALA A 113 4.85 16.05 4.26
C ALA A 113 4.34 16.83 5.48
N LEU A 114 3.03 16.75 5.70
CA LEU A 114 2.32 17.42 6.77
C LEU A 114 1.24 16.50 7.37
N VAL A 115 1.22 16.40 8.69
CA VAL A 115 0.09 15.88 9.46
C VAL A 115 -0.76 17.07 9.89
N THR A 116 -2.05 17.05 9.57
CA THR A 116 -3.02 18.08 9.91
C THR A 116 -4.12 17.50 10.77
N VAL A 117 -4.41 18.14 11.91
CA VAL A 117 -5.56 17.79 12.74
C VAL A 117 -6.74 18.68 12.40
N LEU A 118 -7.87 18.06 12.07
CA LEU A 118 -9.13 18.73 11.77
C LEU A 118 -10.20 18.37 12.81
N ASP A 119 -10.89 19.37 13.34
CA ASP A 119 -12.15 19.21 14.07
C ASP A 119 -13.32 19.18 13.08
N ALA A 120 -13.96 18.02 12.99
CA ALA A 120 -15.10 17.76 12.12
C ALA A 120 -16.43 17.65 12.89
N LYS A 121 -16.50 18.12 14.14
CA LYS A 121 -17.73 18.14 14.94
C LYS A 121 -18.87 18.90 14.26
N ASN A 122 -18.54 20.03 13.62
CA ASN A 122 -19.43 20.72 12.70
C ASN A 122 -18.89 20.61 11.27
N PRO A 123 -19.35 19.62 10.49
CA PRO A 123 -18.86 19.41 9.13
C PRO A 123 -18.94 20.62 8.19
N ALA A 124 -19.95 21.48 8.38
CA ALA A 124 -20.13 22.69 7.58
C ALA A 124 -19.07 23.77 7.85
N SER A 125 -18.35 23.66 8.98
CA SER A 125 -17.32 24.61 9.39
C SER A 125 -16.21 23.87 10.14
N MET A 126 -15.51 22.97 9.44
CA MET A 126 -14.39 22.23 10.01
C MET A 126 -13.22 23.16 10.35
N VAL A 127 -12.64 22.97 11.52
CA VAL A 127 -11.56 23.82 12.05
C VAL A 127 -10.26 23.05 12.08
N ARG A 128 -9.17 23.64 11.58
CA ARG A 128 -7.83 23.08 11.74
C ARG A 128 -7.29 23.38 13.14
N LEU A 129 -7.04 22.35 13.93
CA LEU A 129 -6.55 22.46 15.31
C LEU A 129 -5.03 22.53 15.38
N GLY A 130 -4.35 21.79 14.51
CA GLY A 130 -2.90 21.64 14.57
C GLY A 130 -2.30 21.18 13.26
N LYS A 131 -0.98 21.39 13.14
CA LYS A 131 -0.18 20.91 12.01
C LYS A 131 1.20 20.50 12.50
N LEU A 132 1.71 19.39 11.98
CA LEU A 132 3.04 18.87 12.29
C LEU A 132 3.74 18.53 10.98
N VAL A 133 4.93 19.08 10.79
CA VAL A 133 5.73 18.81 9.61
C VAL A 133 6.41 17.46 9.76
N VAL A 134 6.32 16.64 8.73
CA VAL A 134 7.04 15.36 8.63
C VAL A 134 8.05 15.52 7.49
N PRO A 135 9.36 15.60 7.78
CA PRO A 135 10.37 15.67 6.72
C PRO A 135 10.27 14.51 5.73
N GLY A 136 10.36 14.83 4.44
CA GLY A 136 10.27 13.84 3.35
C GLY A 136 8.84 13.47 2.96
N GLU A 137 8.70 12.36 2.24
CA GLU A 137 7.44 11.85 1.71
C GLU A 137 6.93 10.68 2.56
N ILE A 138 5.70 10.74 3.07
CA ILE A 138 5.08 9.64 3.82
C ILE A 138 4.89 8.44 2.87
N ALA A 139 5.48 7.32 3.26
CA ALA A 139 5.33 6.03 2.59
C ALA A 139 4.21 5.20 3.23
N ASP A 140 4.12 5.22 4.56
CA ASP A 140 3.09 4.50 5.32
C ASP A 140 2.95 5.03 6.75
N SER A 141 1.88 4.65 7.45
CA SER A 141 1.66 5.01 8.85
C SER A 141 0.86 3.96 9.63
N ARG A 142 1.01 3.90 10.95
CA ARG A 142 0.18 3.07 11.84
C ARG A 142 -0.15 3.82 13.11
N ILE A 143 -1.34 3.61 13.67
CA ILE A 143 -1.58 3.95 15.08
C ILE A 143 -1.58 2.67 15.92
N VAL A 144 -0.81 2.66 17.01
CA VAL A 144 -0.83 1.60 18.02
C VAL A 144 -1.19 2.22 19.37
N GLY A 145 -2.41 1.94 19.85
CA GLY A 145 -2.96 2.64 21.02
C GLY A 145 -3.14 4.14 20.75
N HIS A 146 -2.35 4.97 21.43
CA HIS A 146 -2.38 6.44 21.32
C HIS A 146 -1.14 7.04 20.62
N VAL A 147 -0.35 6.23 19.94
CA VAL A 147 0.85 6.70 19.22
C VAL A 147 0.66 6.50 17.73
N LEU A 148 0.82 7.58 16.96
CA LEU A 148 0.92 7.55 15.51
C LEU A 148 2.38 7.39 15.10
N TYR A 149 2.68 6.34 14.35
CA TYR A 149 3.96 6.06 13.71
C TYR A 149 3.86 6.44 12.24
N VAL A 150 4.70 7.36 11.78
CA VAL A 150 4.75 7.80 10.39
C VAL A 150 6.11 7.43 9.81
N ALA A 151 6.13 6.57 8.80
CA ALA A 151 7.33 6.25 8.04
C ALA A 151 7.41 7.20 6.83
N SER A 152 8.47 8.00 6.76
CA SER A 152 8.73 8.92 5.65
C SER A 152 10.07 8.64 4.97
N TYR A 153 10.08 8.76 3.65
CA TYR A 153 11.24 8.69 2.79
C TYR A 153 11.85 10.09 2.63
N ARG A 154 13.11 10.25 3.02
CA ARG A 154 13.88 11.48 2.88
C ARG A 154 14.96 11.26 1.83
N ASN A 155 14.84 11.93 0.69
CA ASN A 155 15.79 11.89 -0.44
C ASN A 155 16.98 12.86 -0.28
N GLY A 156 17.18 13.44 0.90
CA GLY A 156 18.26 14.38 1.16
C GLY A 156 18.10 15.78 0.56
N THR A 157 17.07 16.05 -0.25
CA THR A 157 16.77 17.40 -0.77
C THR A 157 15.55 18.03 -0.09
N CYS A 158 14.70 17.21 0.54
CA CYS A 158 13.54 17.64 1.33
C CYS A 158 13.84 18.64 2.46
N TRP A 159 12.81 19.39 2.89
CA TRP A 159 12.96 20.34 4.00
C TRP A 159 13.45 19.67 5.28
N SER A 160 14.48 20.25 5.90
CA SER A 160 15.15 19.75 7.10
C SER A 160 15.82 18.38 6.91
N CYS A 161 16.06 17.93 5.68
CA CYS A 161 16.78 16.71 5.36
C CYS A 161 18.30 16.91 5.40
N ALA A 162 19.03 15.92 5.92
CA ALA A 162 20.48 15.93 5.81
C ALA A 162 20.85 15.77 4.33
N ARG A 163 21.56 16.74 3.76
CA ARG A 163 21.89 16.75 2.33
C ARG A 163 22.63 15.48 1.91
N ALA A 164 22.26 14.96 0.75
CA ALA A 164 22.88 13.80 0.10
C ALA A 164 22.82 12.48 0.90
N LYS A 165 21.85 12.35 1.81
CA LYS A 165 21.53 11.08 2.47
C LYS A 165 20.10 10.68 2.17
N VAL A 166 19.94 9.50 1.60
CA VAL A 166 18.64 8.84 1.49
C VAL A 166 18.38 8.11 2.80
N GLU A 167 17.22 8.30 3.40
CA GLU A 167 16.86 7.58 4.61
C GLU A 167 15.36 7.37 4.72
N THR A 168 14.98 6.29 5.40
CA THR A 168 13.62 6.16 5.91
C THR A 168 13.62 6.54 7.37
N THR A 169 12.73 7.46 7.74
CA THR A 169 12.56 7.90 9.11
C THR A 169 11.22 7.45 9.65
N VAL A 170 11.20 6.90 10.85
CA VAL A 170 9.98 6.69 11.62
C VAL A 170 9.88 7.79 12.67
N THR A 171 8.85 8.63 12.55
CA THR A 171 8.53 9.69 13.50
C THR A 171 7.27 9.30 14.28
N THR A 172 7.29 9.48 15.60
CA THR A 172 6.14 9.19 16.47
C THR A 172 5.47 10.46 16.96
N PHE A 173 4.15 10.40 17.05
CA PHE A 173 3.32 11.48 17.58
C PHE A 173 2.35 10.94 18.64
N ASP A 174 2.23 11.64 19.76
CA ASP A 174 1.20 11.36 20.75
C ASP A 174 -0.14 11.90 20.21
N VAL A 175 -1.09 10.99 20.02
CA VAL A 175 -2.44 11.26 19.53
C VAL A 175 -3.52 10.95 20.58
N ALA A 176 -3.15 10.91 21.86
CA ALA A 176 -4.10 10.80 22.97
C ALA A 176 -5.01 12.04 23.05
N ASP A 177 -4.41 13.24 22.94
CA ASP A 177 -5.12 14.51 22.79
C ASP A 177 -4.73 15.18 21.47
N LEU A 178 -5.59 15.04 20.47
CA LEU A 178 -5.35 15.59 19.15
C LEU A 178 -5.36 17.13 19.10
N ALA A 179 -5.92 17.82 20.10
CA ALA A 179 -5.80 19.28 20.20
C ALA A 179 -4.40 19.71 20.64
N ALA A 180 -3.63 18.81 21.25
CA ALA A 180 -2.27 19.01 21.73
C ALA A 180 -1.28 18.00 21.12
N ILE A 181 -1.54 17.57 19.88
CA ILE A 181 -0.69 16.61 19.17
C ILE A 181 0.78 17.08 19.15
N ALA A 182 1.69 16.20 19.52
CA ALA A 182 3.11 16.53 19.62
C ALA A 182 3.98 15.37 19.12
N GLN A 183 5.12 15.72 18.50
CA GLN A 183 6.15 14.74 18.18
C GLN A 183 6.78 14.23 19.48
N VAL A 184 6.92 12.91 19.59
CA VAL A 184 7.54 12.24 20.75
C VAL A 184 8.98 11.86 20.45
N ASP A 185 9.20 11.15 19.34
CA ASP A 185 10.49 10.58 19.00
C ASP A 185 10.67 10.44 17.48
N GLN A 186 11.91 10.19 17.06
CA GLN A 186 12.25 10.02 15.66
C GLN A 186 13.52 9.17 15.51
N VAL A 187 13.45 8.15 14.66
CA VAL A 187 14.60 7.31 14.31
C VAL A 187 14.74 7.26 12.79
N SER A 188 15.96 7.51 12.29
CA SER A 188 16.31 7.40 10.88
C SER A 188 17.12 6.14 10.59
N PHE A 189 16.78 5.49 9.48
CA PHE A 189 17.53 4.40 8.88
C PHE A 189 18.12 4.91 7.58
N ALA A 190 19.38 5.30 7.65
CA ALA A 190 20.12 5.75 6.47
C ALA A 190 20.29 4.61 5.48
N SER A 191 20.39 4.99 4.21
CA SER A 191 20.98 4.15 3.18
C SER A 191 22.06 4.92 2.44
N ASP A 192 23.19 4.27 2.21
CA ASP A 192 24.26 4.74 1.33
C ASP A 192 23.98 4.38 -0.14
N ALA A 193 22.80 3.84 -0.44
CA ALA A 193 22.34 3.61 -1.81
C ALA A 193 22.24 4.92 -2.62
N VAL A 194 22.59 4.85 -3.91
CA VAL A 194 22.62 6.03 -4.79
C VAL A 194 21.20 6.36 -5.27
N ASP A 195 20.68 7.54 -4.89
CA ASP A 195 19.31 8.01 -5.20
C ASP A 195 19.05 8.23 -6.69
N ASN A 196 20.09 8.42 -7.50
CA ASN A 196 19.95 8.74 -8.92
C ASN A 196 19.60 7.53 -9.80
N GLU A 197 19.60 6.32 -9.24
CA GLU A 197 19.14 5.12 -9.91
C GLU A 197 17.62 5.05 -9.73
N SER A 198 16.89 5.54 -10.73
CA SER A 198 15.51 5.11 -10.93
C SER A 198 15.57 3.62 -11.23
N LEU A 199 15.59 2.79 -10.17
CA LEU A 199 15.43 1.36 -10.31
C LEU A 199 14.14 1.15 -11.12
N GLY A 200 14.18 0.25 -12.10
CA GLY A 200 13.02 -0.10 -12.89
C GLY A 200 11.80 -0.29 -12.00
N TRP A 201 10.60 0.00 -12.53
CA TRP A 201 9.32 -0.01 -11.81
C TRP A 201 8.98 1.25 -11.00
N GLY A 202 9.81 2.31 -11.02
CA GLY A 202 9.46 3.59 -10.39
C GLY A 202 9.44 3.56 -8.85
N MET A 203 9.90 2.46 -8.26
CA MET A 203 9.97 2.22 -6.82
C MET A 203 11.33 2.70 -6.30
N ALA A 204 11.56 4.02 -6.34
CA ALA A 204 12.77 4.61 -5.79
C ALA A 204 12.75 4.46 -4.26
N TRP A 205 13.54 3.53 -3.72
CA TRP A 205 14.09 3.43 -2.35
C TRP A 205 13.16 3.63 -1.13
N LYS A 206 11.85 3.80 -1.34
CA LYS A 206 10.81 3.89 -0.31
C LYS A 206 10.71 2.55 0.38
N ARG A 207 10.98 2.53 1.68
CA ARG A 207 10.92 1.31 2.49
C ARG A 207 9.49 1.04 2.91
N SER A 208 9.08 -0.22 2.79
CA SER A 208 7.77 -0.70 3.25
C SER A 208 7.81 -1.05 4.73
N ILE A 209 6.68 -0.84 5.43
CA ILE A 209 6.58 -1.18 6.85
C ILE A 209 5.56 -2.28 7.13
N VAL A 210 5.88 -3.11 8.11
CA VAL A 210 4.94 -4.05 8.75
C VAL A 210 4.98 -3.80 10.25
N ALA A 211 3.82 -3.72 10.90
CA ALA A 211 3.74 -3.43 12.33
C ALA A 211 2.95 -4.52 13.06
N THR A 212 3.43 -4.88 14.23
CA THR A 212 2.70 -5.63 15.25
C THR A 212 2.41 -4.70 16.44
N PRO A 213 1.71 -5.15 17.49
CA PRO A 213 1.53 -4.32 18.68
C PRO A 213 2.82 -3.98 19.44
N THR A 214 3.95 -4.61 19.12
CA THR A 214 5.22 -4.41 19.85
C THR A 214 6.43 -4.18 18.96
N ARG A 215 6.34 -4.43 17.65
CA ARG A 215 7.45 -4.28 16.70
C ARG A 215 7.00 -3.55 15.44
N LEU A 216 7.91 -2.79 14.86
CA LEU A 216 7.75 -2.22 13.53
C LEU A 216 8.97 -2.62 12.68
N TYR A 217 8.71 -3.28 11.56
CA TYR A 217 9.69 -3.70 10.59
C TYR A 217 9.76 -2.67 9.46
N VAL A 218 10.96 -2.23 9.11
CA VAL A 218 11.23 -1.30 8.01
C VAL A 218 12.11 -2.02 6.99
N GLY A 219 11.49 -2.53 5.93
CA GLY A 219 12.15 -3.33 4.89
C GLY A 219 12.48 -2.50 3.65
N GLY A 220 13.67 -2.70 3.09
CA GLY A 220 14.09 -2.02 1.86
C GLY A 220 15.31 -2.63 1.20
N HIS A 221 15.95 -1.84 0.35
CA HIS A 221 17.27 -2.15 -0.19
C HIS A 221 18.39 -1.91 0.84
N ALA A 222 19.42 -2.75 0.76
CA ALA A 222 20.67 -2.58 1.48
C ALA A 222 21.52 -1.43 0.91
N ASP A 223 22.59 -1.09 1.63
CA ASP A 223 23.62 -0.16 1.17
C ASP A 223 24.52 -0.84 0.14
N PHE A 224 24.20 -0.67 -1.14
CA PHE A 224 25.04 -1.19 -2.23
C PHE A 224 25.17 -0.19 -3.38
N ASP A 225 26.35 -0.15 -4.00
CA ASP A 225 26.57 0.54 -5.27
C ASP A 225 26.31 -0.44 -6.43
N PRO A 226 25.21 -0.27 -7.18
CA PRO A 226 24.87 -1.16 -8.30
C PRO A 226 25.92 -1.16 -9.43
N ARG A 227 26.80 -0.15 -9.49
CA ARG A 227 27.81 0.01 -10.55
C ARG A 227 29.15 -0.65 -10.22
N GLY A 228 29.36 -1.04 -8.97
CA GLY A 228 30.68 -1.42 -8.46
C GLY A 228 30.87 -2.91 -8.11
N SER A 229 29.80 -3.70 -8.00
CA SER A 229 29.91 -5.06 -7.48
C SER A 229 29.79 -6.12 -8.58
N SER A 230 30.92 -6.75 -8.93
CA SER A 230 30.94 -8.08 -9.57
C SER A 230 30.84 -9.22 -8.53
N ASP A 231 30.79 -8.88 -7.25
CA ASP A 231 30.55 -9.83 -6.17
C ASP A 231 29.05 -10.09 -6.07
N HIS A 232 28.62 -11.32 -6.36
CA HIS A 232 27.23 -11.75 -6.30
C HIS A 232 26.85 -12.35 -4.93
N SER A 233 27.74 -12.28 -3.93
CA SER A 233 27.52 -12.85 -2.60
C SER A 233 26.82 -11.91 -1.61
N PHE A 234 26.66 -10.63 -1.96
CA PHE A 234 26.01 -9.64 -1.10
C PHE A 234 24.48 -9.82 -1.06
N ARG A 235 23.93 -9.53 0.13
CA ARG A 235 22.49 -9.48 0.40
C ARG A 235 21.97 -8.09 0.04
N GLU A 236 21.02 -8.03 -0.88
CA GLU A 236 20.53 -6.77 -1.45
C GLU A 236 19.39 -6.13 -0.64
N GLY A 237 18.82 -6.84 0.33
CA GLY A 237 17.77 -6.30 1.19
C GLY A 237 18.18 -6.19 2.64
N ILE A 238 17.58 -5.22 3.32
CA ILE A 238 17.68 -5.02 4.76
C ILE A 238 16.30 -4.88 5.38
N ILE A 239 16.21 -5.27 6.64
CA ILE A 239 15.05 -5.05 7.50
C ILE A 239 15.55 -4.54 8.84
N ASP A 240 15.20 -3.28 9.14
CA ASP A 240 15.42 -2.69 10.44
C ASP A 240 14.21 -2.94 11.34
N VAL A 241 14.44 -3.34 12.59
CA VAL A 241 13.38 -3.61 13.56
C VAL A 241 13.37 -2.52 14.63
N LEU A 242 12.20 -1.93 14.85
CA LEU A 242 11.93 -1.00 15.95
C LEU A 242 11.11 -1.68 17.03
N ASP A 243 11.52 -1.48 18.29
CA ASP A 243 10.68 -1.75 19.46
C ASP A 243 9.71 -0.59 19.62
N ILE A 244 8.42 -0.91 19.53
CA ILE A 244 7.32 0.04 19.69
C ILE A 244 6.42 -0.36 20.86
N SER A 245 6.94 -1.17 21.81
CA SER A 245 6.20 -1.61 22.99
C SER A 245 5.94 -0.49 24.00
N ASP A 246 6.73 0.61 23.97
CA ASP A 246 6.50 1.78 24.80
C ASP A 246 5.20 2.50 24.39
N PRO A 247 4.17 2.54 25.27
CA PRO A 247 2.90 3.20 24.95
C PRO A 247 3.00 4.72 24.87
N THR A 248 4.09 5.35 25.33
CA THR A 248 4.28 6.80 25.20
C THR A 248 4.87 7.19 23.84
N GLY A 249 5.34 6.22 23.05
CA GLY A 249 5.83 6.45 21.69
C GLY A 249 7.32 6.69 21.55
N HIS A 250 8.12 6.48 22.61
CA HIS A 250 9.58 6.42 22.46
C HIS A 250 9.99 5.18 21.67
N LEU A 251 10.88 5.40 20.72
CA LEU A 251 11.36 4.37 19.81
C LEU A 251 12.66 3.78 20.36
N LYS A 252 12.82 2.47 20.21
CA LYS A 252 14.11 1.83 20.45
C LYS A 252 14.52 0.99 19.25
N VAL A 253 15.70 1.27 18.72
CA VAL A 253 16.31 0.48 17.65
C VAL A 253 16.58 -0.93 18.15
N GLY A 254 16.11 -1.91 17.39
CA GLY A 254 16.25 -3.34 17.64
C GLY A 254 17.24 -3.97 16.67
N ALA A 255 16.90 -5.15 16.17
CA ALA A 255 17.71 -5.93 15.25
C ALA A 255 17.83 -5.25 13.88
N HIS A 256 18.95 -5.52 13.21
CA HIS A 256 19.18 -5.21 11.79
C HIS A 256 19.43 -6.53 11.06
N LEU A 257 18.64 -6.78 10.02
CA LEU A 257 18.65 -8.04 9.28
C LEU A 257 19.03 -7.79 7.83
N ALA A 258 19.94 -8.58 7.28
CA ALA A 258 20.20 -8.64 5.84
C ALA A 258 19.44 -9.83 5.24
N VAL A 259 18.79 -9.64 4.09
CA VAL A 259 18.02 -10.67 3.36
C VAL A 259 18.43 -10.73 1.90
N THR A 260 18.11 -11.83 1.22
CA THR A 260 18.59 -12.17 -0.12
C THR A 260 18.45 -11.01 -1.10
N GLY A 261 17.23 -10.53 -1.29
CA GLY A 261 16.89 -9.39 -2.15
C GLY A 261 16.21 -8.25 -1.41
N PRO A 262 16.01 -7.10 -2.07
CA PRO A 262 15.29 -5.98 -1.48
C PRO A 262 13.83 -6.31 -1.16
N VAL A 263 13.30 -5.55 -0.20
CA VAL A 263 11.87 -5.50 0.10
C VAL A 263 11.27 -4.29 -0.60
N LEU A 264 10.45 -4.54 -1.62
CA LEU A 264 9.78 -3.54 -2.46
C LEU A 264 8.30 -3.38 -2.10
N SER A 265 7.75 -4.30 -1.32
CA SER A 265 6.40 -4.22 -0.79
C SER A 265 6.31 -4.84 0.61
N ARG A 266 5.40 -4.32 1.44
CA ARG A 266 5.08 -4.87 2.77
C ARG A 266 4.70 -6.34 2.71
N TRP A 267 4.13 -6.81 1.61
CA TRP A 267 3.65 -8.19 1.48
C TRP A 267 4.78 -9.22 1.33
N GLN A 268 6.01 -8.76 1.09
CA GLN A 268 7.20 -9.60 1.15
C GLN A 268 7.61 -9.97 2.58
N MET A 269 6.99 -9.37 3.60
CA MET A 269 7.28 -9.61 5.00
C MET A 269 6.02 -9.97 5.79
N ASP A 270 6.17 -10.87 6.76
CA ASP A 270 5.14 -11.17 7.74
C ASP A 270 5.79 -11.62 9.06
N GLU A 271 5.15 -11.32 10.20
CA GLU A 271 5.48 -11.95 11.47
C GLU A 271 4.31 -12.81 11.96
N THR A 272 4.55 -14.11 12.13
CA THR A 272 3.57 -15.05 12.70
C THR A 272 4.23 -15.87 13.80
N ASP A 273 3.60 -15.95 14.97
CA ASP A 273 4.08 -16.72 16.13
C ASP A 273 5.55 -16.43 16.52
N GLY A 274 5.95 -15.16 16.45
CA GLY A 274 7.32 -14.73 16.75
C GLY A 274 8.35 -15.11 15.69
N VAL A 275 7.92 -15.53 14.50
CA VAL A 275 8.79 -15.80 13.35
C VAL A 275 8.55 -14.74 12.29
N LEU A 276 9.58 -13.95 11.98
CA LEU A 276 9.61 -13.08 10.81
C LEU A 276 9.90 -13.94 9.58
N ARG A 277 9.12 -13.75 8.52
CA ARG A 277 9.17 -14.51 7.26
C ARG A 277 9.30 -13.52 6.13
N VAL A 278 10.24 -13.79 5.22
CA VAL A 278 10.59 -12.87 4.14
C VAL A 278 10.73 -13.66 2.84
N VAL A 279 10.13 -13.17 1.76
CA VAL A 279 10.44 -13.66 0.41
C VAL A 279 11.02 -12.51 -0.40
N SER A 280 12.24 -12.66 -0.89
CA SER A 280 12.91 -11.64 -1.71
C SER A 280 13.88 -12.26 -2.70
N GLN A 281 14.27 -11.48 -3.72
CA GLN A 281 15.14 -11.93 -4.82
C GLN A 281 16.17 -10.85 -5.14
N ARG A 282 17.43 -11.22 -5.34
CA ARG A 282 18.45 -10.27 -5.80
C ARG A 282 18.06 -9.67 -7.14
N GLY A 283 18.52 -8.46 -7.43
CA GLY A 283 18.31 -7.74 -8.68
C GLY A 283 16.87 -7.33 -8.98
N VAL A 284 15.87 -7.71 -8.17
CA VAL A 284 14.48 -7.32 -8.39
C VAL A 284 14.33 -5.79 -8.23
N GLY A 285 13.54 -5.16 -9.08
CA GLY A 285 13.48 -3.70 -9.21
C GLY A 285 14.64 -3.12 -10.05
N ARG A 286 15.88 -3.59 -9.85
CA ARG A 286 17.06 -3.14 -10.62
C ARG A 286 17.11 -3.71 -12.05
N THR A 287 16.70 -4.97 -12.20
CA THR A 287 16.68 -5.69 -13.47
C THR A 287 15.27 -6.18 -13.76
N SER A 288 14.95 -6.45 -15.03
CA SER A 288 13.61 -6.88 -15.42
C SER A 288 13.19 -8.22 -14.77
N ASN A 289 14.13 -9.16 -14.63
CA ASN A 289 13.90 -10.54 -14.18
C ASN A 289 14.63 -10.92 -12.89
N GLY A 290 15.12 -9.94 -12.12
CA GLY A 290 15.99 -10.23 -10.98
C GLY A 290 17.30 -10.94 -11.37
N GLU A 291 18.07 -11.29 -10.36
CA GLU A 291 19.30 -12.09 -10.45
C GLU A 291 19.17 -13.35 -9.59
N GLY A 292 19.24 -14.52 -10.22
CA GLY A 292 19.09 -15.81 -9.53
C GLY A 292 17.66 -16.05 -9.04
N SER A 293 17.50 -17.06 -8.18
CA SER A 293 16.20 -17.43 -7.61
C SER A 293 15.77 -16.54 -6.44
N PRO A 294 14.46 -16.25 -6.30
CA PRO A 294 13.91 -15.78 -5.04
C PRO A 294 14.19 -16.76 -3.92
N ALA A 295 14.31 -16.27 -2.69
CA ALA A 295 14.47 -17.10 -1.50
C ALA A 295 13.41 -16.75 -0.47
N VAL A 296 12.90 -17.77 0.21
CA VAL A 296 12.18 -17.62 1.47
C VAL A 296 13.18 -17.76 2.62
N GLU A 297 13.17 -16.79 3.52
CA GLU A 297 14.00 -16.74 4.72
C GLU A 297 13.14 -16.52 5.96
N THR A 298 13.43 -17.26 7.02
CA THR A 298 12.71 -17.17 8.30
C THR A 298 13.67 -16.85 9.44
N PHE A 299 13.20 -16.04 10.38
CA PHE A 299 13.97 -15.58 11.53
C PHE A 299 13.13 -15.70 12.80
N ARG A 300 13.69 -16.26 13.88
CA ARG A 300 13.03 -16.21 15.19
C ARG A 300 13.29 -14.87 15.84
N MET A 301 12.23 -14.22 16.27
CA MET A 301 12.29 -12.97 17.01
C MET A 301 12.33 -13.26 18.51
N GLU A 302 13.51 -13.64 19.02
CA GLU A 302 13.75 -13.89 20.46
C GLU A 302 13.44 -12.64 21.31
N SER A 303 13.74 -11.48 20.75
CA SER A 303 13.31 -10.17 21.24
C SER A 303 13.32 -9.18 20.07
N THR A 304 12.93 -7.93 20.30
CA THR A 304 13.08 -6.90 19.26
C THR A 304 14.54 -6.63 18.90
N ALA A 305 15.48 -6.86 19.82
CA ALA A 305 16.91 -6.65 19.59
C ALA A 305 17.65 -7.88 19.04
N VAL A 306 17.04 -9.08 19.12
CA VAL A 306 17.70 -10.33 18.78
C VAL A 306 16.79 -11.14 17.87
N ALA A 307 17.24 -11.30 16.63
CA ALA A 307 16.64 -12.15 15.63
C ALA A 307 17.65 -13.22 15.19
N THR A 308 17.24 -14.49 15.18
CA THR A 308 18.11 -15.62 14.81
C THR A 308 17.61 -16.26 13.52
N PRO A 309 18.47 -16.48 12.50
CA PRO A 309 18.06 -17.22 11.29
C PRO A 309 17.58 -18.63 11.65
N LEU A 310 16.46 -19.05 11.07
CA LEU A 310 15.86 -20.37 11.30
C LEU A 310 15.97 -21.28 10.09
N GLY A 311 15.48 -20.82 8.95
CA GLY A 311 15.33 -21.61 7.74
C GLY A 311 15.49 -20.74 6.50
N ARG A 312 15.95 -21.38 5.41
CA ARG A 312 16.08 -20.74 4.11
C ARG A 312 15.85 -21.77 3.01
N THR A 313 15.07 -21.39 2.00
CA THR A 313 14.86 -22.18 0.79
C THR A 313 14.87 -21.26 -0.41
N GLU A 314 15.70 -21.58 -1.41
CA GLU A 314 15.63 -20.95 -2.73
C GLU A 314 14.50 -21.59 -3.52
N LEU A 315 13.73 -20.75 -4.21
CA LEU A 315 12.69 -21.23 -5.11
C LEU A 315 13.34 -21.85 -6.35
N VAL A 316 12.77 -22.96 -6.79
CA VAL A 316 13.13 -23.60 -8.05
C VAL A 316 12.28 -22.97 -9.13
N LEU A 317 12.91 -22.13 -9.95
CA LEU A 317 12.25 -21.51 -11.08
C LEU A 317 12.35 -22.39 -12.33
N PRO A 318 11.30 -22.45 -13.17
CA PRO A 318 11.37 -23.15 -14.46
C PRO A 318 12.33 -22.46 -15.45
N ARG A 319 12.55 -21.15 -15.28
CA ARG A 319 13.51 -20.30 -16.02
C ARG A 319 13.75 -19.00 -15.22
N GLN A 320 14.72 -18.18 -15.61
CA GLN A 320 14.98 -16.90 -14.92
C GLN A 320 13.82 -15.93 -15.07
N GLU A 321 13.23 -15.52 -13.94
CA GLU A 321 12.09 -14.60 -13.84
C GLU A 321 12.19 -13.74 -12.58
N GLY A 322 11.57 -12.56 -12.61
CA GLY A 322 11.61 -11.61 -11.50
C GLY A 322 10.43 -11.77 -10.55
N LEU A 323 10.66 -11.75 -9.24
CA LEU A 323 9.65 -11.73 -8.19
C LEU A 323 8.75 -10.49 -8.35
N ARG A 324 7.43 -10.69 -8.26
CA ARG A 324 6.42 -9.63 -8.41
C ARG A 324 5.57 -9.45 -7.18
N THR A 325 5.07 -10.54 -6.65
CA THR A 325 4.06 -10.52 -5.60
C THR A 325 4.35 -11.62 -4.62
N VAL A 326 4.22 -11.28 -3.34
CA VAL A 326 4.30 -12.23 -2.24
C VAL A 326 3.04 -12.07 -1.42
N ARG A 327 2.57 -13.18 -0.83
CA ARG A 327 1.54 -13.12 0.21
C ARG A 327 1.75 -14.25 1.20
N PHE A 328 1.60 -13.94 2.48
CA PHE A 328 1.57 -14.95 3.54
C PHE A 328 0.14 -15.19 4.02
N ASP A 329 -0.13 -16.42 4.46
CA ASP A 329 -1.45 -16.86 4.93
C ASP A 329 -1.30 -18.04 5.89
N GLY A 330 -1.22 -17.74 7.20
CA GLY A 330 -1.01 -18.76 8.23
C GLY A 330 0.26 -19.57 7.92
N ALA A 331 0.14 -20.89 7.79
CA ALA A 331 1.25 -21.78 7.45
C ALA A 331 1.64 -21.79 5.96
N ARG A 332 1.01 -20.99 5.11
CA ARG A 332 1.29 -20.90 3.67
C ARG A 332 1.97 -19.58 3.32
N GLY A 333 2.84 -19.62 2.32
CA GLY A 333 3.32 -18.46 1.59
C GLY A 333 3.08 -18.63 0.10
N TYR A 334 2.99 -17.53 -0.62
CA TYR A 334 2.78 -17.52 -2.06
C TYR A 334 3.74 -16.52 -2.68
N ALA A 335 4.33 -16.89 -3.82
CA ALA A 335 5.21 -16.03 -4.58
C ALA A 335 4.87 -16.11 -6.07
N ILE A 336 4.82 -14.97 -6.74
CA ILE A 336 4.60 -14.85 -8.19
C ILE A 336 5.87 -14.31 -8.82
N THR A 337 6.35 -14.94 -9.89
CA THR A 337 7.43 -14.41 -10.74
C THR A 337 6.92 -14.13 -12.15
N PHE A 338 7.46 -13.13 -12.85
CA PHE A 338 6.94 -12.73 -14.17
C PHE A 338 7.84 -12.89 -15.38
N ASN A 339 7.29 -13.51 -16.43
CA ASN A 339 7.74 -13.45 -17.82
C ASN A 339 6.63 -13.92 -18.81
N GLN A 340 5.51 -13.18 -18.94
CA GLN A 340 4.32 -13.47 -19.79
C GLN A 340 3.43 -14.67 -19.37
N THR A 341 4.02 -15.76 -18.88
CA THR A 341 3.31 -16.90 -18.29
C THR A 341 4.03 -17.27 -17.03
N ASP A 342 3.33 -17.10 -15.92
CA ASP A 342 3.96 -16.95 -14.62
C ASP A 342 3.58 -18.08 -13.70
N PRO A 343 4.56 -18.71 -13.05
CA PRO A 343 4.27 -19.61 -11.95
C PRO A 343 3.86 -18.80 -10.70
N LEU A 344 2.71 -19.16 -10.16
CA LEU A 344 2.43 -19.05 -8.73
C LEU A 344 3.12 -20.19 -8.02
N PHE A 345 4.04 -19.89 -7.10
CA PHE A 345 4.65 -20.86 -6.19
C PHE A 345 3.90 -20.88 -4.85
N VAL A 346 3.62 -22.08 -4.35
CA VAL A 346 3.06 -22.31 -3.01
C VAL A 346 4.16 -22.80 -2.08
N LEU A 347 4.33 -22.09 -0.96
CA LEU A 347 5.33 -22.35 0.07
C LEU A 347 4.65 -22.92 1.32
N ASP A 348 5.14 -24.05 1.81
CA ASP A 348 4.80 -24.60 3.13
C ASP A 348 5.76 -24.03 4.16
N LEU A 349 5.18 -23.33 5.14
CA LEU A 349 5.85 -22.64 6.23
C LEU A 349 5.43 -23.22 7.59
N THR A 350 4.83 -24.42 7.62
CA THR A 350 4.41 -25.12 8.85
C THR A 350 5.59 -25.37 9.78
N ASP A 351 6.73 -25.80 9.22
CA ASP A 351 8.02 -25.83 9.93
C ASP A 351 8.88 -24.64 9.45
N PRO A 352 8.94 -23.53 10.21
CA PRO A 352 9.72 -22.36 9.80
C PRO A 352 11.22 -22.65 9.76
N THR A 353 11.73 -23.73 10.36
CA THR A 353 13.15 -24.10 10.24
C THR A 353 13.48 -24.77 8.90
N LYS A 354 12.44 -25.22 8.18
CA LYS A 354 12.54 -25.90 6.89
C LYS A 354 11.40 -25.46 5.98
N PRO A 355 11.38 -24.19 5.52
CA PRO A 355 10.37 -23.76 4.54
C PRO A 355 10.52 -24.56 3.24
N VAL A 356 9.43 -24.91 2.56
CA VAL A 356 9.49 -25.75 1.35
C VAL A 356 8.59 -25.20 0.25
N GLN A 357 9.10 -25.08 -0.98
CA GLN A 357 8.24 -24.93 -2.17
C GLN A 357 7.51 -26.24 -2.43
N LYS A 358 6.18 -26.26 -2.23
CA LYS A 358 5.36 -27.47 -2.34
C LYS A 358 4.76 -27.68 -3.71
N GLY A 359 4.35 -26.61 -4.37
CA GLY A 359 3.64 -26.69 -5.64
C GLY A 359 3.81 -25.43 -6.45
N GLU A 360 3.45 -25.52 -7.72
CA GLU A 360 3.48 -24.43 -8.67
C GLU A 360 2.26 -24.48 -9.59
N LEU A 361 1.81 -23.32 -10.04
CA LEU A 361 0.72 -23.17 -11.01
C LEU A 361 1.12 -22.14 -12.05
N HIS A 362 1.27 -22.58 -13.30
CA HIS A 362 1.49 -21.67 -14.42
C HIS A 362 0.18 -21.08 -14.92
N MET A 363 0.14 -19.76 -15.08
CA MET A 363 -1.02 -19.06 -15.64
C MET A 363 -0.60 -17.86 -16.50
N PRO A 364 -1.45 -17.41 -17.44
CA PRO A 364 -1.16 -16.24 -18.25
C PRO A 364 -1.01 -14.95 -17.43
N GLY A 365 -0.12 -14.06 -17.88
CA GLY A 365 0.15 -12.80 -17.21
C GLY A 365 0.68 -12.98 -15.79
N TRP A 366 0.55 -11.94 -14.96
CA TRP A 366 1.02 -11.93 -13.57
C TRP A 366 -0.05 -11.42 -12.62
N LEU A 367 0.06 -11.74 -11.32
CA LEU A 367 -0.83 -11.21 -10.28
C LEU A 367 -0.15 -10.09 -9.52
N PHE A 368 -0.81 -8.94 -9.42
CA PHE A 368 -0.39 -7.77 -8.65
C PHE A 368 -0.68 -7.91 -7.16
N HIS A 369 -1.80 -8.53 -6.81
CA HIS A 369 -2.22 -8.73 -5.43
C HIS A 369 -2.85 -10.10 -5.25
N LEU A 370 -2.65 -10.68 -4.08
CA LEU A 370 -3.21 -11.96 -3.68
C LEU A 370 -3.98 -11.77 -2.36
N GLU A 371 -5.26 -12.15 -2.37
CA GLU A 371 -6.09 -12.17 -1.17
C GLU A 371 -6.49 -13.61 -0.83
N PRO A 372 -5.98 -14.17 0.28
CA PRO A 372 -6.40 -15.49 0.75
C PRO A 372 -7.86 -15.51 1.20
N GLN A 373 -8.55 -16.59 0.88
CA GLN A 373 -9.96 -16.86 1.18
C GLN A 373 -10.09 -18.32 1.68
N GLY A 374 -9.40 -18.63 2.78
CA GLY A 374 -9.34 -19.98 3.34
C GLY A 374 -8.55 -20.93 2.42
N THR A 375 -9.21 -21.92 1.82
CA THR A 375 -8.55 -22.86 0.89
C THR A 375 -8.42 -22.31 -0.53
N LYS A 376 -8.74 -21.04 -0.74
CA LYS A 376 -8.70 -20.37 -2.05
C LYS A 376 -7.83 -19.12 -2.00
N LEU A 377 -7.35 -18.71 -3.16
CA LEU A 377 -6.75 -17.41 -3.40
C LEU A 377 -7.55 -16.66 -4.46
N VAL A 378 -7.78 -15.38 -4.22
CA VAL A 378 -8.29 -14.46 -5.22
C VAL A 378 -7.17 -13.51 -5.60
N GLY A 379 -6.74 -13.57 -6.86
CA GLY A 379 -5.67 -12.75 -7.40
C GLY A 379 -6.20 -11.61 -8.26
N LEU A 380 -5.75 -10.38 -8.01
CA LEU A 380 -5.88 -9.28 -8.97
C LEU A 380 -4.62 -9.25 -9.82
N GLY A 381 -4.75 -9.29 -11.13
CA GLY A 381 -3.61 -9.41 -12.03
C GLY A 381 -3.77 -8.71 -13.36
N ILE A 382 -2.72 -8.86 -14.16
CA ILE A 382 -2.63 -8.31 -15.50
C ILE A 382 -2.24 -9.38 -16.50
N ASP A 383 -2.95 -9.41 -17.62
CA ASP A 383 -2.61 -10.14 -18.81
C ASP A 383 -2.90 -9.28 -20.04
N ARG A 384 -1.83 -8.71 -20.62
CA ARG A 384 -1.93 -7.81 -21.78
C ARG A 384 -2.20 -8.57 -23.09
N GLN A 385 -2.25 -9.89 -23.08
CA GLN A 385 -2.60 -10.72 -24.25
C GLN A 385 -4.08 -11.11 -24.27
N ASP A 386 -4.83 -10.87 -23.19
CA ASP A 386 -6.25 -11.18 -23.12
C ASP A 386 -7.09 -10.15 -23.89
N ALA A 387 -7.78 -10.62 -24.93
CA ALA A 387 -8.63 -9.80 -25.77
C ALA A 387 -9.86 -9.21 -25.04
N ALA A 388 -10.27 -9.80 -23.90
CA ALA A 388 -11.36 -9.30 -23.07
C ALA A 388 -10.93 -8.17 -22.11
N GLY A 389 -9.62 -7.95 -21.97
CA GLY A 389 -9.02 -6.81 -21.30
C GLY A 389 -7.81 -7.14 -20.46
N SER A 390 -7.01 -6.12 -20.15
CA SER A 390 -5.70 -6.33 -19.53
C SER A 390 -5.74 -6.67 -18.05
N LEU A 391 -6.79 -6.27 -17.34
CA LEU A 391 -6.95 -6.57 -15.92
C LEU A 391 -7.72 -7.87 -15.78
N ASN A 392 -7.43 -8.64 -14.73
CA ASN A 392 -8.18 -9.84 -14.43
C ASN A 392 -8.28 -10.08 -12.93
N VAL A 393 -9.34 -10.80 -12.55
CA VAL A 393 -9.43 -11.47 -11.26
C VAL A 393 -9.33 -12.97 -11.52
N SER A 394 -8.45 -13.64 -10.79
CA SER A 394 -8.23 -15.09 -10.86
C SER A 394 -8.65 -15.75 -9.54
N LEU A 395 -9.35 -16.87 -9.63
CA LEU A 395 -9.71 -17.71 -8.48
C LEU A 395 -8.89 -18.99 -8.54
N ILE A 396 -8.15 -19.28 -7.48
CA ILE A 396 -7.20 -20.39 -7.43
C ILE A 396 -7.49 -21.25 -6.20
N ASP A 397 -7.58 -22.56 -6.40
CA ASP A 397 -7.65 -23.56 -5.33
C ASP A 397 -6.24 -23.84 -4.79
N VAL A 398 -6.09 -23.70 -3.48
CA VAL A 398 -4.86 -23.97 -2.73
C VAL A 398 -5.15 -24.85 -1.51
N SER A 399 -6.20 -25.67 -1.58
CA SER A 399 -6.53 -26.67 -0.56
C SER A 399 -5.44 -27.73 -0.40
N ASP A 400 -4.83 -28.13 -1.53
CA ASP A 400 -3.61 -28.93 -1.58
C ASP A 400 -2.44 -28.06 -2.03
N MET A 401 -1.46 -27.84 -1.14
CA MET A 401 -0.29 -27.02 -1.44
C MET A 401 0.58 -27.60 -2.58
N ALA A 402 0.51 -28.91 -2.82
CA ALA A 402 1.29 -29.58 -3.85
C ALA A 402 0.62 -29.52 -5.24
N ALA A 403 -0.67 -29.21 -5.30
CA ALA A 403 -1.45 -29.21 -6.53
C ALA A 403 -2.37 -27.98 -6.64
N PRO A 404 -1.81 -26.74 -6.61
CA PRO A 404 -2.61 -25.53 -6.82
C PRO A 404 -3.27 -25.54 -8.21
N ARG A 405 -4.52 -25.08 -8.30
CA ARG A 405 -5.30 -25.13 -9.56
C ARG A 405 -6.05 -23.84 -9.82
N LEU A 406 -5.89 -23.30 -11.02
CA LEU A 406 -6.74 -22.20 -11.50
C LEU A 406 -8.17 -22.71 -11.67
N LEU A 407 -9.11 -22.16 -10.90
CA LEU A 407 -10.53 -22.51 -10.96
C LEU A 407 -11.27 -21.68 -12.00
N ALA A 408 -11.06 -20.36 -11.96
CA ALA A 408 -11.71 -19.41 -12.83
C ALA A 408 -10.84 -18.17 -13.02
N ARG A 409 -11.06 -17.45 -14.11
CA ARG A 409 -10.41 -16.18 -14.39
C ARG A 409 -11.35 -15.31 -15.21
N GLU A 410 -11.47 -14.05 -14.82
CA GLU A 410 -12.36 -13.09 -15.47
C GLU A 410 -11.55 -11.84 -15.82
N ALA A 411 -11.40 -11.59 -17.12
CA ALA A 411 -10.71 -10.43 -17.67
C ALA A 411 -11.66 -9.26 -17.98
N PHE A 412 -11.15 -8.04 -17.81
CA PHE A 412 -11.84 -6.77 -18.00
C PHE A 412 -10.83 -5.63 -18.23
N GLY A 413 -11.31 -4.41 -18.49
CA GLY A 413 -10.42 -3.27 -18.76
C GLY A 413 -9.80 -3.31 -20.16
N ALA A 414 -10.62 -3.49 -21.20
CA ALA A 414 -10.18 -3.64 -22.60
C ALA A 414 -9.43 -2.42 -23.19
N ARG A 415 -9.44 -1.29 -22.50
CA ARG A 415 -8.84 -0.01 -22.92
C ARG A 415 -7.90 0.49 -21.84
N ILE A 416 -6.92 -0.35 -21.49
CA ILE A 416 -5.81 -0.13 -20.55
C ILE A 416 -4.52 -0.46 -21.33
N SER A 417 -3.50 0.42 -21.35
CA SER A 417 -2.47 0.49 -22.42
C SER A 417 -1.41 -0.61 -22.39
N SER A 418 -0.40 -0.57 -23.27
CA SER A 418 0.45 -1.71 -23.66
C SER A 418 1.81 -1.83 -22.95
N ASP A 419 2.10 -1.03 -21.93
CA ASP A 419 3.37 -1.11 -21.21
C ASP A 419 3.29 -2.18 -20.12
N HIS A 420 4.20 -3.14 -20.06
CA HIS A 420 4.08 -4.35 -19.22
C HIS A 420 4.11 -4.08 -17.68
N ASN A 421 4.00 -2.82 -17.26
CA ASN A 421 3.96 -2.36 -15.88
C ASN A 421 2.53 -1.99 -15.49
N ILE A 422 2.14 -2.27 -14.24
CA ILE A 422 1.06 -1.51 -13.60
C ILE A 422 1.66 -0.18 -13.26
N LEU A 423 1.31 0.83 -14.04
CA LEU A 423 1.51 2.20 -13.63
C LEU A 423 0.40 2.54 -12.64
N ASP A 424 0.68 3.36 -11.62
CA ASP A 424 -0.29 3.90 -10.64
C ASP A 424 -1.44 4.73 -11.26
N THR A 425 -1.66 4.57 -12.56
CA THR A 425 -2.68 5.19 -13.40
C THR A 425 -3.82 4.24 -13.73
N GLU A 426 -3.59 2.91 -13.77
CA GLU A 426 -4.61 1.90 -14.12
C GLU A 426 -5.36 1.42 -12.87
N LEU A 427 -4.60 1.13 -11.82
CA LEU A 427 -5.09 0.85 -10.48
C LEU A 427 -4.84 2.06 -9.57
N PRO A 428 -5.78 2.40 -8.67
CA PRO A 428 -5.71 3.65 -7.91
C PRO A 428 -4.73 3.63 -6.74
N GLU A 429 -4.09 2.50 -6.46
CA GLU A 429 -3.23 2.31 -5.29
C GLU A 429 -2.02 1.44 -5.62
N SER A 430 -0.91 1.74 -4.94
CA SER A 430 0.30 0.92 -4.96
C SER A 430 0.05 -0.45 -4.35
N GLN A 431 0.97 -1.38 -4.59
CA GLN A 431 0.87 -2.75 -4.07
C GLN A 431 0.75 -2.79 -2.54
N ASP A 432 1.37 -1.86 -1.81
CA ASP A 432 1.28 -1.76 -0.34
C ASP A 432 -0.11 -1.39 0.21
N ARG A 433 -0.96 -0.80 -0.64
CA ARG A 433 -2.28 -0.27 -0.23
C ARG A 433 -3.44 -0.78 -1.08
N ILE A 434 -3.19 -1.60 -2.09
CA ILE A 434 -4.21 -2.09 -3.02
C ILE A 434 -5.34 -2.85 -2.32
N GLN A 435 -5.10 -3.51 -1.19
CA GLN A 435 -6.11 -4.15 -0.35
C GLN A 435 -7.20 -3.20 0.17
N LYS A 436 -6.92 -1.89 0.19
CA LYS A 436 -7.90 -0.88 0.58
C LYS A 436 -8.86 -0.56 -0.58
N ALA A 437 -8.42 -0.73 -1.83
CA ALA A 437 -9.20 -0.48 -3.03
C ALA A 437 -9.86 -1.75 -3.59
N PHE A 438 -9.09 -2.81 -3.80
CA PHE A 438 -9.55 -4.13 -4.21
C PHE A 438 -10.19 -4.85 -3.01
N ARG A 439 -11.51 -5.06 -3.08
CA ARG A 439 -12.29 -5.59 -1.95
C ARG A 439 -13.05 -6.85 -2.34
N ILE A 440 -13.01 -7.83 -1.45
CA ILE A 440 -13.84 -9.02 -1.46
C ILE A 440 -14.75 -8.93 -0.23
N PHE A 441 -16.05 -9.02 -0.43
CA PHE A 441 -17.06 -8.91 0.62
C PHE A 441 -17.49 -10.31 1.08
N ASP A 442 -18.10 -10.38 2.27
CA ASP A 442 -18.48 -11.64 2.93
C ASP A 442 -19.51 -12.45 2.11
N ASP A 443 -20.29 -11.78 1.26
CA ASP A 443 -21.27 -12.40 0.36
C ASP A 443 -20.66 -12.89 -0.96
N GLY A 444 -19.35 -12.73 -1.15
CA GLY A 444 -18.63 -13.10 -2.37
C GLY A 444 -18.64 -12.02 -3.45
N LEU A 445 -19.21 -10.83 -3.22
CA LEU A 445 -19.03 -9.72 -4.15
C LEU A 445 -17.56 -9.29 -4.18
N VAL A 446 -17.02 -9.01 -5.35
CA VAL A 446 -15.67 -8.50 -5.56
C VAL A 446 -15.76 -7.15 -6.26
N ALA A 447 -15.12 -6.13 -5.70
CA ALA A 447 -15.04 -4.79 -6.28
C ALA A 447 -13.59 -4.44 -6.65
N VAL A 448 -13.40 -4.08 -7.91
CA VAL A 448 -12.12 -3.64 -8.46
C VAL A 448 -12.29 -2.22 -8.99
N PRO A 449 -11.82 -1.19 -8.27
CA PRO A 449 -11.71 0.15 -8.82
C PRO A 449 -10.62 0.19 -9.90
N LEU A 450 -10.91 0.80 -11.06
CA LEU A 450 -9.96 1.04 -12.13
C LEU A 450 -10.17 2.39 -12.81
N SER A 451 -9.10 2.92 -13.39
CA SER A 451 -9.13 4.16 -14.18
C SER A 451 -8.52 3.93 -15.55
N SER A 452 -9.13 4.51 -16.59
CA SER A 452 -8.54 4.52 -17.93
C SER A 452 -7.68 5.76 -18.14
N THR A 453 -6.54 5.60 -18.80
CA THR A 453 -5.59 6.69 -19.07
C THR A 453 -5.95 7.56 -20.29
N TRP A 454 -6.93 7.17 -21.11
CA TRP A 454 -7.31 7.88 -22.36
C TRP A 454 -8.38 8.95 -22.20
N ALA A 455 -8.40 9.67 -21.08
CA ALA A 455 -9.32 10.78 -20.91
C ALA A 455 -8.91 11.96 -21.83
N SER A 456 -9.39 11.94 -23.08
CA SER A 456 -9.12 13.00 -24.05
C SER A 456 -9.83 14.28 -23.64
N GLY A 457 -9.09 15.37 -23.42
CA GLY A 457 -9.66 16.71 -23.24
C GLY A 457 -9.63 17.29 -21.82
N GLY A 458 -8.89 16.70 -20.87
CA GLY A 458 -8.74 17.24 -19.52
C GLY A 458 -9.93 16.99 -18.59
N ASP A 459 -10.97 16.29 -19.05
CA ASP A 459 -12.04 15.78 -18.21
C ASP A 459 -11.66 14.37 -17.75
N CYS A 460 -11.72 14.08 -16.45
CA CYS A 460 -11.45 12.73 -15.93
C CYS A 460 -12.64 11.78 -16.07
N LYS A 461 -13.67 12.20 -16.78
CA LYS A 461 -14.81 11.35 -17.09
C LYS A 461 -14.43 10.45 -18.25
N SER A 462 -14.15 9.20 -17.93
CA SER A 462 -14.05 8.14 -18.92
C SER A 462 -15.18 7.14 -18.73
N PRO A 463 -15.82 6.67 -19.82
CA PRO A 463 -16.73 5.53 -19.74
C PRO A 463 -16.02 4.24 -19.29
N ASP A 464 -14.68 4.22 -19.34
CA ASP A 464 -13.84 3.08 -18.99
C ASP A 464 -13.26 3.18 -17.56
N SER A 465 -13.56 4.26 -16.82
CA SER A 465 -13.21 4.41 -15.40
C SER A 465 -14.40 4.09 -14.51
N GLY A 466 -14.19 3.26 -13.48
CA GLY A 466 -15.29 2.80 -12.64
C GLY A 466 -14.91 1.68 -11.68
N ILE A 467 -15.93 1.03 -11.14
CA ILE A 467 -15.79 -0.17 -10.31
C ILE A 467 -16.26 -1.38 -11.12
N GLN A 468 -15.34 -2.26 -11.48
CA GLN A 468 -15.69 -3.58 -11.99
C GLN A 468 -16.17 -4.44 -10.82
N LEU A 469 -17.38 -4.99 -10.96
CA LEU A 469 -17.96 -5.94 -10.02
C LEU A 469 -17.90 -7.36 -10.57
N LEU A 470 -17.52 -8.30 -9.72
CA LEU A 470 -17.59 -9.74 -9.97
C LEU A 470 -18.29 -10.43 -8.80
N THR A 471 -18.81 -11.62 -9.04
CA THR A 471 -19.32 -12.50 -7.97
C THR A 471 -18.45 -13.74 -7.88
N LEU A 472 -18.01 -14.04 -6.65
CA LEU A 472 -17.37 -15.27 -6.24
C LEU A 472 -18.41 -16.18 -5.58
N GLU A 473 -18.76 -17.28 -6.24
CA GLU A 473 -19.70 -18.28 -5.71
C GLU A 473 -19.10 -19.68 -5.84
N GLY A 474 -18.74 -20.28 -4.71
CA GLY A 474 -18.04 -21.56 -4.71
C GLY A 474 -16.76 -21.47 -5.55
N ASP A 475 -16.64 -22.33 -6.56
CA ASP A 475 -15.48 -22.40 -7.46
C ASP A 475 -15.66 -21.54 -8.73
N THR A 476 -16.66 -20.67 -8.75
CA THR A 476 -16.96 -19.83 -9.92
C THR A 476 -16.67 -18.37 -9.64
N LEU A 477 -16.19 -17.69 -10.68
CA LEU A 477 -16.01 -16.24 -10.73
C LEU A 477 -16.76 -15.76 -11.97
N LYS A 478 -17.60 -14.72 -11.83
CA LYS A 478 -18.37 -14.16 -12.94
C LYS A 478 -18.38 -12.65 -12.88
N LYS A 479 -18.20 -11.99 -14.02
CA LYS A 479 -18.46 -10.54 -14.13
C LYS A 479 -19.93 -10.25 -13.82
N ARG A 480 -20.17 -9.33 -12.89
CA ARG A 480 -21.52 -8.96 -12.43
C ARG A 480 -21.99 -7.64 -13.03
N GLY A 481 -21.10 -6.66 -13.16
CA GLY A 481 -21.41 -5.36 -13.75
C GLY A 481 -20.26 -4.38 -13.65
N PHE A 482 -20.42 -3.21 -14.26
CA PHE A 482 -19.45 -2.12 -14.20
C PHE A 482 -20.15 -0.84 -13.77
N LEU A 483 -19.68 -0.23 -12.69
CA LEU A 483 -20.26 0.98 -12.12
C LEU A 483 -19.39 2.18 -12.52
N GLN A 484 -19.88 2.97 -13.48
CA GLN A 484 -19.15 4.14 -13.95
C GLN A 484 -19.16 5.25 -12.89
N VAL A 485 -17.98 5.76 -12.55
CA VAL A 485 -17.80 6.78 -11.52
C VAL A 485 -16.98 7.92 -12.13
N ASP A 486 -17.41 9.16 -11.87
CA ASP A 486 -16.67 10.34 -12.32
C ASP A 486 -15.37 10.48 -11.53
N GLY A 487 -14.28 10.86 -12.21
CA GLY A 487 -12.95 10.92 -11.61
C GLY A 487 -12.26 9.56 -11.53
N ASN A 488 -11.15 9.48 -10.80
CA ASN A 488 -10.46 8.20 -10.57
C ASN A 488 -11.05 7.51 -9.35
N PRO A 489 -11.71 6.35 -9.49
CA PRO A 489 -12.28 5.63 -8.35
C PRO A 489 -11.17 5.00 -7.52
N ARG A 490 -11.20 5.21 -6.21
CA ARG A 490 -10.13 4.76 -5.29
C ARG A 490 -10.63 3.80 -4.22
N ARG A 491 -11.90 3.90 -3.82
CA ARG A 491 -12.53 2.98 -2.86
C ARG A 491 -13.92 2.58 -3.33
N ALA A 492 -14.31 1.37 -2.95
CA ALA A 492 -15.64 0.84 -3.11
C ALA A 492 -15.98 -0.02 -1.90
N PHE A 493 -17.13 0.19 -1.28
CA PHE A 493 -17.58 -0.61 -0.14
C PHE A 493 -19.10 -0.74 -0.11
N GLU A 494 -19.58 -1.84 0.47
CA GLU A 494 -21.01 -2.05 0.65
C GLU A 494 -21.55 -1.27 1.85
N LEU A 495 -22.68 -0.59 1.66
CA LEU A 495 -23.42 0.08 2.72
C LEU A 495 -24.91 -0.04 2.45
N LYS A 496 -25.66 -0.69 3.37
CA LYS A 496 -27.12 -0.84 3.31
C LYS A 496 -27.63 -1.29 1.93
N ARG A 497 -27.07 -2.38 1.38
CA ARG A 497 -27.37 -2.94 0.04
C ARG A 497 -27.06 -1.99 -1.13
N HIS A 498 -26.17 -1.03 -0.94
CA HIS A 498 -25.65 -0.18 -1.99
C HIS A 498 -24.14 -0.37 -2.09
N MET A 499 -23.60 -0.23 -3.29
CA MET A 499 -22.17 -0.03 -3.49
C MET A 499 -21.90 1.46 -3.43
N VAL A 500 -21.12 1.90 -2.44
CA VAL A 500 -20.64 3.27 -2.32
C VAL A 500 -19.22 3.34 -2.87
N ALA A 501 -19.05 4.07 -3.97
CA ALA A 501 -17.78 4.34 -4.60
C ALA A 501 -17.29 5.75 -4.26
N VAL A 502 -16.01 5.86 -3.94
CA VAL A 502 -15.34 7.13 -3.66
C VAL A 502 -14.21 7.33 -4.67
N SER A 503 -14.28 8.43 -5.40
CA SER A 503 -13.27 8.87 -6.36
C SER A 503 -12.60 10.16 -5.89
N ASP A 504 -11.63 10.64 -6.67
CA ASP A 504 -11.02 11.94 -6.45
C ASP A 504 -12.01 13.11 -6.53
N SER A 505 -13.18 12.95 -7.17
CA SER A 505 -14.15 14.04 -7.32
C SER A 505 -15.49 13.79 -6.65
N ASN A 506 -15.90 12.52 -6.48
CA ASN A 506 -17.27 12.17 -6.13
C ASN A 506 -17.35 11.07 -5.06
N VAL A 507 -18.44 11.11 -4.29
CA VAL A 507 -19.01 9.92 -3.62
C VAL A 507 -20.29 9.58 -4.35
N ARG A 508 -20.37 8.35 -4.88
CA ARG A 508 -21.50 7.87 -5.66
C ARG A 508 -22.01 6.55 -5.10
N ALA A 509 -23.32 6.39 -5.06
CA ALA A 509 -23.96 5.18 -4.57
C ALA A 509 -24.79 4.51 -5.67
N PHE A 510 -24.72 3.18 -5.72
CA PHE A 510 -25.42 2.34 -6.68
C PHE A 510 -26.20 1.26 -5.95
N SER A 511 -27.40 0.92 -6.42
CA SER A 511 -28.16 -0.18 -5.84
C SER A 511 -27.49 -1.53 -6.12
N LEU A 512 -27.49 -2.42 -5.12
CA LEU A 512 -27.13 -3.84 -5.29
C LEU A 512 -28.37 -4.76 -5.27
N GLY A 513 -29.58 -4.21 -5.35
CA GLY A 513 -30.82 -4.97 -5.42
C GLY A 513 -30.97 -5.74 -6.73
N GLU A 514 -31.60 -6.92 -6.70
CA GLU A 514 -31.72 -7.80 -7.89
C GLU A 514 -32.49 -7.16 -9.06
N GLY A 515 -33.47 -6.29 -8.77
CA GLY A 515 -34.32 -5.66 -9.80
C GLY A 515 -33.79 -4.34 -10.36
N ASP A 516 -32.74 -3.79 -9.75
CA ASP A 516 -32.21 -2.45 -10.04
C ASP A 516 -30.69 -2.38 -9.88
N PHE A 517 -30.01 -3.53 -9.96
CA PHE A 517 -28.58 -3.66 -9.75
C PHE A 517 -27.78 -2.68 -10.62
N GLY A 518 -26.80 -2.01 -10.00
CA GLY A 518 -25.94 -1.04 -10.65
C GLY A 518 -26.62 0.29 -11.01
N THR A 519 -27.89 0.48 -10.68
CA THR A 519 -28.57 1.77 -10.86
C THR A 519 -27.98 2.81 -9.91
N GLN A 520 -27.45 3.90 -10.46
CA GLN A 520 -27.00 5.04 -9.65
C GLN A 520 -28.20 5.62 -8.87
N ARG A 521 -28.07 5.72 -7.55
CA ARG A 521 -29.10 6.27 -6.65
C ARG A 521 -28.81 7.70 -6.23
N SER A 522 -27.55 8.01 -5.96
CA SER A 522 -27.12 9.37 -5.61
C SER A 522 -25.66 9.60 -5.95
N ASP A 523 -25.30 10.87 -6.08
CA ASP A 523 -23.96 11.32 -6.42
C ASP A 523 -23.70 12.68 -5.76
N VAL A 524 -22.55 12.83 -5.11
CA VAL A 524 -22.15 14.05 -4.40
C VAL A 524 -20.73 14.40 -4.80
N VAL A 525 -20.52 15.63 -5.26
CA VAL A 525 -19.18 16.16 -5.58
C VAL A 525 -18.46 16.52 -4.27
N ILE A 526 -17.35 15.84 -4.01
CA ILE A 526 -16.50 16.07 -2.83
C ILE A 526 -15.23 16.83 -3.17
N GLY A 527 -14.73 16.80 -4.40
CA GLY A 527 -13.45 17.38 -4.79
C GLY A 527 -13.39 17.75 -6.27
N ALA A 528 -12.20 18.14 -6.72
CA ALA A 528 -11.92 18.28 -8.15
C ALA A 528 -11.27 17.00 -8.66
N CYS A 529 -11.48 16.67 -9.93
CA CYS A 529 -10.74 15.55 -10.47
C CYS A 529 -9.28 15.90 -10.72
N VAL A 530 -8.39 14.94 -10.42
CA VAL A 530 -6.97 14.98 -10.75
C VAL A 530 -6.71 13.93 -11.84
N VAL A 531 -6.41 14.33 -13.07
CA VAL A 531 -6.05 13.37 -14.13
C VAL A 531 -4.73 12.68 -13.73
N PRO A 532 -4.62 11.33 -13.80
CA PRO A 532 -3.36 10.66 -13.56
C PRO A 532 -2.27 11.20 -14.49
N ALA A 533 -1.09 11.49 -13.97
CA ALA A 533 0.07 11.85 -14.79
C ALA A 533 0.32 10.72 -15.80
N ALA A 534 0.46 11.06 -17.08
CA ALA A 534 0.94 10.06 -18.04
C ALA A 534 2.33 9.60 -17.57
N PRO A 535 2.65 8.29 -17.60
CA PRO A 535 4.02 7.84 -17.39
C PRO A 535 4.95 8.62 -18.34
N PRO A 536 6.19 8.93 -17.91
CA PRO A 536 7.18 9.46 -18.84
C PRO A 536 7.27 8.51 -20.03
N ALA A 537 7.27 9.04 -21.25
CA ALA A 537 7.50 8.23 -22.44
C ALA A 537 8.79 7.42 -22.21
N PRO A 538 8.83 6.12 -22.55
CA PRO A 538 10.05 5.34 -22.44
C PRO A 538 11.14 6.12 -23.18
N SER A 539 12.19 6.48 -22.45
CA SER A 539 13.21 7.36 -23.02
C SER A 539 13.77 6.68 -24.27
N THR A 540 13.68 7.34 -25.41
CA THR A 540 14.28 6.89 -26.67
C THR A 540 15.81 6.92 -26.63
N SER A 541 16.39 7.25 -25.47
CA SER A 541 17.82 7.25 -25.17
C SER A 541 18.34 5.95 -24.56
N ASP A 542 17.50 4.96 -24.28
CA ASP A 542 17.96 3.63 -23.81
C ASP A 542 18.45 2.71 -24.95
N HIS A 543 18.93 3.32 -26.05
CA HIS A 543 19.81 2.67 -27.03
C HIS A 543 21.25 2.52 -26.51
N GLY A 544 21.39 2.29 -25.21
CA GLY A 544 22.64 2.32 -24.47
C GLY A 544 23.08 1.00 -23.87
N MET A 545 22.28 -0.08 -23.88
CA MET A 545 22.77 -1.44 -23.56
C MET A 545 22.13 -2.50 -24.45
N GLY A 546 22.90 -2.97 -25.45
CA GLY A 546 22.73 -4.32 -25.99
C GLY A 546 21.66 -4.53 -27.07
N GLY A 547 21.45 -3.58 -27.98
CA GLY A 547 20.84 -3.90 -29.27
C GLY A 547 21.79 -4.73 -30.13
N ARG A 548 21.76 -6.06 -29.97
CA ARG A 548 22.08 -7.10 -30.97
C ARG A 548 21.64 -8.46 -30.39
N ASP A 549 20.96 -9.24 -31.22
CA ASP A 549 20.47 -10.61 -31.00
C ASP A 549 19.09 -10.75 -30.31
N TYR A 550 18.13 -9.97 -30.78
CA TYR A 550 16.71 -10.38 -30.78
C TYR A 550 16.35 -10.78 -32.22
N TYR A 551 15.72 -11.95 -32.39
CA TYR A 551 15.42 -12.70 -33.63
C TYR A 551 16.49 -13.68 -34.11
N GLY A 552 16.34 -14.95 -33.69
CA GLY A 552 17.13 -16.04 -34.25
C GLY A 552 16.85 -17.43 -33.68
N TYR A 553 15.60 -17.87 -33.62
CA TYR A 553 15.31 -19.31 -33.63
C TYR A 553 14.15 -19.60 -34.58
N GLY A 554 14.49 -19.71 -35.87
CA GLY A 554 13.86 -20.68 -36.74
C GLY A 554 14.47 -22.05 -36.43
N GLY A 555 13.79 -22.83 -35.60
CA GLY A 555 14.04 -24.26 -35.46
C GLY A 555 12.76 -24.97 -35.88
N SER A 556 12.76 -25.49 -37.10
CA SER A 556 11.70 -26.33 -37.65
C SER A 556 11.42 -27.54 -36.76
N CYS A 557 10.14 -27.87 -36.61
CA CYS A 557 9.69 -29.18 -36.18
C CYS A 557 10.32 -30.28 -37.04
N GLU A 558 11.02 -31.21 -36.39
CA GLU A 558 10.89 -32.67 -36.58
C GLU A 558 10.89 -33.33 -35.21
#